data_AF-A0AB37UQK9-F1
#
_entry.id   AF-A0AB37UQK9-F1
#
_cell.length_a   1.000
_cell.length_b   1.000
_cell.length_c   1.000
_cell.angle_alpha   90.00
_cell.angle_beta   90.00
_cell.angle_gamma   90.00
#
_symmetry.space_group_name_H-M   'P 1'
#
loop_
_entity.id
_entity.type
_entity.pdbx_description
1 polymer ?
#
loop_
_entity_poly.entity_id
_entity_poly.type
_entity_poly.pdbx_seq_one_letter_code
_entity_poly.pdbx_strand_id
1 'polypeptide(L)'
;MLDRNPLQLETEIARIARVMMTRNSEIGSDIIDDLRTKLTSEELAGLLLVGIERILWFDVDAVFWTIEQMIPADLMQEIRKITNLAFYKQLINQKFIPGVDFSIDADGKLLLNHNAKAALVKSKG
;
A
#
# COMPACT_ATOMS: atom_id res chain seq x y z
N MET A 1 -5.65 -17.19 -0.64
CA MET A 1 -4.29 -17.17 -0.08
C MET A 1 -3.57 -18.38 -0.66
N LEU A 2 -2.85 -18.18 -1.77
CA LEU A 2 -2.01 -19.24 -2.33
C LEU A 2 -1.02 -19.71 -1.26
N ASP A 3 -0.87 -21.02 -1.12
CA ASP A 3 -0.01 -21.73 -0.17
C ASP A 3 1.48 -21.52 -0.52
N ARG A 4 1.91 -20.24 -0.58
CA ARG A 4 3.29 -19.88 -0.89
C ARG A 4 4.13 -20.05 0.35
N ASN A 5 5.23 -20.77 0.21
CA ASN A 5 6.25 -20.87 1.24
C ASN A 5 6.70 -19.44 1.63
N PRO A 6 6.77 -19.08 2.92
CA PRO A 6 7.24 -17.76 3.38
C PRO A 6 8.56 -17.30 2.73
N LEU A 7 9.47 -18.23 2.44
CA LEU A 7 10.74 -17.92 1.76
C LEU A 7 10.52 -17.40 0.32
N GLN A 8 9.55 -17.94 -0.40
CA GLN A 8 9.22 -17.47 -1.75
C GLN A 8 8.62 -16.06 -1.70
N LEU A 9 7.76 -15.79 -0.72
CA LEU A 9 7.20 -14.46 -0.51
C LEU A 9 8.31 -13.44 -0.22
N GLU A 10 9.24 -13.73 0.70
CA GLU A 10 10.37 -12.84 0.97
C GLU A 10 11.27 -12.64 -0.24
N THR A 11 11.45 -13.68 -1.07
CA THR A 11 12.21 -13.58 -2.31
C THR A 11 11.56 -12.60 -3.29
N GLU A 12 10.24 -12.66 -3.44
CA GLU A 12 9.50 -11.71 -4.30
C GLU A 12 9.51 -10.29 -3.73
N ILE A 13 9.37 -10.12 -2.42
CA ILE A 13 9.47 -8.80 -1.77
C ILE A 13 10.86 -8.19 -2.05
N ALA A 14 11.92 -8.96 -1.84
CA ALA A 14 13.28 -8.50 -2.09
C ALA A 14 13.54 -8.21 -3.57
N ARG A 15 12.95 -9.00 -4.49
CA ARG A 15 13.02 -8.77 -5.94
C ARG A 15 12.35 -7.45 -6.30
N ILE A 16 11.13 -7.21 -5.85
CA ILE A 16 10.41 -5.94 -6.08
C ILE A 16 11.18 -4.75 -5.52
N ALA A 17 11.63 -4.83 -4.26
CA ALA A 17 12.36 -3.73 -3.62
C ALA A 17 13.61 -3.33 -4.43
N ARG A 18 14.37 -4.32 -4.93
CA ARG A 18 15.53 -4.04 -5.79
C ARG A 18 15.12 -3.38 -7.10
N VAL A 19 14.06 -3.86 -7.74
CA VAL A 19 13.56 -3.29 -9.01
C VAL A 19 13.17 -1.81 -8.82
N MET A 20 12.46 -1.49 -7.74
CA MET A 20 12.12 -0.10 -7.38
C MET A 20 13.36 0.79 -7.28
N MET A 21 14.43 0.30 -6.64
CA MET A 21 15.69 1.05 -6.49
C MET A 21 16.39 1.33 -7.82
N THR A 22 16.21 0.49 -8.84
CA THR A 22 16.84 0.69 -10.16
C THR A 22 16.28 1.87 -10.94
N ARG A 23 15.05 2.31 -10.62
CA ARG A 23 14.33 3.36 -11.35
C ARG A 23 14.24 3.10 -12.87
N ASN A 24 14.14 1.82 -13.24
CA ASN A 24 13.97 1.40 -14.62
C ASN A 24 12.51 0.96 -14.85
N SER A 25 11.77 1.73 -15.63
CA SER A 25 10.34 1.50 -15.89
C SER A 25 10.08 0.24 -16.71
N GLU A 26 10.97 -0.12 -17.63
CA GLU A 26 10.84 -1.33 -18.45
C GLU A 26 10.98 -2.58 -17.56
N ILE A 27 12.04 -2.64 -16.74
CA ILE A 27 12.23 -3.73 -15.77
C ILE A 27 11.06 -3.76 -14.78
N GLY A 28 10.60 -2.60 -14.30
CA GLY A 28 9.44 -2.49 -13.42
C GLY A 28 8.19 -3.11 -14.03
N SER A 29 7.88 -2.76 -15.28
CA SER A 29 6.71 -3.26 -16.01
C SER A 29 6.79 -4.76 -16.23
N ASP A 30 7.92 -5.27 -16.71
CA ASP A 30 8.10 -6.71 -16.97
C ASP A 30 7.89 -7.55 -15.71
N ILE A 31 8.37 -7.06 -14.57
CA ILE A 31 8.22 -7.73 -13.27
C ILE A 31 6.76 -7.71 -12.81
N ILE A 32 6.07 -6.58 -12.97
CA ILE A 32 4.65 -6.47 -12.64
C ILE A 32 3.81 -7.41 -13.51
N ASP A 33 4.10 -7.46 -14.81
CA ASP A 33 3.38 -8.34 -15.74
C ASP A 33 3.64 -9.83 -15.45
N ASP A 34 4.88 -10.21 -15.15
CA ASP A 34 5.22 -11.57 -14.68
C ASP A 34 4.43 -11.93 -13.41
N LEU A 35 4.38 -11.02 -12.44
CA LEU A 35 3.67 -11.26 -11.18
C LEU A 35 2.16 -11.31 -11.34
N ARG A 36 1.58 -10.51 -12.24
CA ARG A 36 0.16 -10.55 -12.59
C ARG A 36 -0.30 -11.91 -13.12
N THR A 37 0.58 -12.68 -13.74
CA THR A 37 0.25 -14.05 -14.17
C THR A 37 0.10 -15.05 -13.00
N LYS A 38 0.58 -14.68 -11.80
CA LYS A 38 0.73 -15.59 -10.65
C LYS A 38 -0.01 -15.10 -9.39
N LEU A 39 -0.47 -13.85 -9.37
CA LEU A 39 -1.04 -13.18 -8.21
C LEU A 39 -2.33 -12.47 -8.59
N THR A 40 -3.27 -12.44 -7.65
CA THR A 40 -4.41 -11.51 -7.75
C THR A 40 -3.92 -10.06 -7.61
N SER A 41 -4.70 -9.10 -8.12
CA SER A 41 -4.36 -7.68 -7.99
C SER A 41 -4.19 -7.24 -6.53
N GLU A 42 -5.00 -7.79 -5.62
CA GLU A 42 -4.89 -7.53 -4.18
C GLU A 42 -3.57 -8.07 -3.60
N GLU A 43 -3.19 -9.30 -3.93
CA GLU A 43 -1.93 -9.90 -3.46
C GLU A 43 -0.70 -9.14 -4.01
N LEU A 44 -0.74 -8.74 -5.29
CA LEU A 44 0.33 -7.93 -5.90
C LEU A 44 0.40 -6.52 -5.30
N ALA A 45 -0.75 -5.88 -5.05
CA ALA A 45 -0.79 -4.60 -4.35
C ALA A 45 -0.19 -4.69 -2.94
N GLY A 46 -0.48 -5.77 -2.21
CA GLY A 46 0.14 -6.06 -0.92
C GLY A 46 1.66 -6.22 -1.03
N LEU A 47 2.13 -6.98 -2.02
CA LEU A 47 3.56 -7.19 -2.27
C LEU A 47 4.28 -5.87 -2.61
N LEU A 48 3.68 -5.03 -3.44
CA LEU A 48 4.18 -3.69 -3.78
C LEU A 48 4.24 -2.79 -2.55
N LEU A 49 3.20 -2.80 -1.70
CA LEU A 49 3.15 -2.00 -0.49
C LEU A 49 4.28 -2.36 0.49
N VAL A 50 4.54 -3.66 0.69
CA VAL A 50 5.66 -4.13 1.53
C VAL A 50 7.01 -3.81 0.88
N GLY A 51 7.10 -3.88 -0.45
CA GLY A 51 8.29 -3.44 -1.19
C GLY A 51 8.61 -1.96 -0.96
N ILE A 52 7.59 -1.08 -1.04
CA ILE A 52 7.72 0.36 -0.76
C ILE A 52 8.17 0.57 0.70
N GLU A 53 7.54 -0.09 1.66
CA GLU A 53 7.91 0.01 3.08
C GLU A 53 9.39 -0.33 3.29
N ARG A 54 9.88 -1.37 2.60
CA ARG A 54 11.27 -1.83 2.72
C ARG A 54 12.28 -0.80 2.21
N ILE A 55 11.96 -0.06 1.15
CA ILE A 55 12.88 0.95 0.60
C ILE A 55 12.70 2.35 1.22
N LEU A 56 11.56 2.62 1.86
CA LEU A 56 11.20 3.93 2.43
C LEU A 56 12.27 4.50 3.36
N TRP A 57 12.95 3.63 4.11
CA TRP A 57 13.98 4.04 5.08
C TRP A 57 15.34 4.36 4.46
N PHE A 58 15.59 3.94 3.23
CA PHE A 58 16.92 3.97 2.61
C PHE A 58 16.98 4.86 1.38
N ASP A 59 15.90 4.93 0.61
CA ASP A 59 15.85 5.65 -0.66
C ASP A 59 14.43 6.22 -0.91
N VAL A 60 14.19 7.40 -0.35
CA VAL A 60 12.91 8.11 -0.46
C VAL A 60 12.62 8.51 -1.91
N ASP A 61 13.65 8.86 -2.69
CA ASP A 61 13.48 9.21 -4.10
C ASP A 61 13.03 8.00 -4.93
N ALA A 62 13.48 6.79 -4.57
CA ALA A 62 13.00 5.56 -5.21
C ALA A 62 11.53 5.29 -4.86
N VAL A 63 11.07 5.65 -3.66
CA VAL A 63 9.64 5.56 -3.30
C VAL A 63 8.79 6.46 -4.20
N PHE A 64 9.15 7.73 -4.33
CA PHE A 64 8.39 8.66 -5.18
C PHE A 64 8.39 8.21 -6.63
N TRP A 65 9.57 7.86 -7.16
CA TRP A 65 9.68 7.34 -8.52
C TRP A 65 8.81 6.09 -8.73
N THR A 66 8.81 5.16 -7.77
CA THR A 66 8.02 3.93 -7.83
C THR A 66 6.52 4.23 -7.92
N ILE A 67 6.03 5.14 -7.08
CA ILE A 67 4.62 5.53 -7.04
C ILE A 67 4.21 6.20 -8.36
N GLU A 68 5.08 7.03 -8.93
CA GLU A 68 4.76 7.83 -10.11
C GLU A 68 4.92 7.07 -11.43
N GLN A 69 5.93 6.20 -11.53
CA GLN A 69 6.40 5.64 -12.80
C GLN A 69 6.25 4.13 -12.90
N MET A 70 6.26 3.42 -11.76
CA MET A 70 6.27 1.95 -11.77
C MET A 70 4.89 1.34 -11.54
N ILE A 71 4.08 1.93 -10.65
CA ILE A 71 2.82 1.31 -10.21
C ILE A 71 1.65 1.70 -11.13
N PRO A 72 1.02 0.74 -11.83
CA PRO A 72 -0.19 0.95 -12.60
C PRO A 72 -1.34 1.49 -11.76
N ALA A 73 -2.22 2.28 -12.38
CA ALA A 73 -3.33 2.93 -11.70
C ALA A 73 -4.29 1.96 -11.00
N ASP A 74 -4.55 0.79 -11.59
CA ASP A 74 -5.39 -0.26 -11.00
C ASP A 74 -4.77 -0.86 -9.73
N LEU A 75 -3.46 -1.11 -9.73
CA LEU A 75 -2.76 -1.60 -8.54
C LEU A 75 -2.67 -0.51 -7.46
N MET A 76 -2.52 0.76 -7.86
CA MET A 76 -2.60 1.90 -6.93
C MET A 76 -3.98 2.01 -6.25
N GLN A 77 -5.07 1.67 -6.95
CA GLN A 77 -6.41 1.61 -6.34
C GLN A 77 -6.50 0.51 -5.29
N GLU A 78 -5.95 -0.68 -5.56
CA GLU A 78 -5.90 -1.76 -4.58
C GLU A 78 -5.04 -1.41 -3.36
N ILE A 79 -3.87 -0.78 -3.56
CA ILE A 79 -3.05 -0.25 -2.46
C ILE A 79 -3.88 0.70 -1.59
N ARG A 80 -4.61 1.65 -2.20
CA ARG A 80 -5.46 2.59 -1.45
C ARG A 80 -6.55 1.87 -0.64
N LYS A 81 -7.20 0.84 -1.19
CA LYS A 81 -8.20 0.05 -0.46
C LYS A 81 -7.58 -0.64 0.75
N ILE A 82 -6.44 -1.30 0.58
CA ILE A 82 -5.70 -1.97 1.66
C ILE A 82 -5.32 -0.96 2.74
N THR A 83 -4.74 0.18 2.37
CA THR A 83 -4.35 1.25 3.31
C THR A 83 -5.55 1.84 4.04
N ASN A 84 -6.67 2.09 3.36
CA ASN A 84 -7.87 2.63 3.99
C ASN A 84 -8.47 1.66 5.00
N LEU A 85 -8.49 0.36 4.70
CA LEU A 85 -8.95 -0.67 5.64
C LEU A 85 -8.04 -0.75 6.87
N ALA A 86 -6.72 -0.68 6.68
CA ALA A 86 -5.76 -0.66 7.78
C ALA A 86 -5.97 0.59 8.66
N PHE A 87 -6.13 1.76 8.04
CA PHE A 87 -6.36 3.01 8.77
C PHE A 87 -7.72 3.01 9.50
N TYR A 88 -8.77 2.46 8.89
CA TYR A 88 -10.07 2.25 9.54
C TYR A 88 -9.94 1.44 10.83
N LYS A 89 -9.22 0.30 10.78
CA LYS A 89 -8.95 -0.53 11.97
C LYS A 89 -8.13 0.24 13.02
N GLN A 90 -7.15 1.04 12.58
CA GLN A 90 -6.35 1.86 13.48
C GLN A 90 -7.19 2.90 14.23
N LEU A 91 -8.16 3.53 13.58
CA LEU A 91 -9.07 4.49 14.22
C LEU A 91 -9.93 3.84 15.31
N ILE A 92 -10.43 2.63 15.06
CA ILE A 92 -11.15 1.85 16.10
C ILE A 92 -10.23 1.57 17.29
N ASN A 93 -8.98 1.17 17.03
CA ASN A 93 -8.01 0.91 18.09
C ASN A 93 -7.69 2.18 18.91
N GLN A 94 -7.77 3.36 18.28
CA GLN A 94 -7.65 4.68 18.91
C GLN A 94 -8.95 5.16 19.59
N LYS A 95 -9.97 4.30 19.70
CA LYS A 95 -11.27 4.58 20.33
C LYS A 95 -12.18 5.56 19.57
N PHE A 96 -11.90 5.86 18.31
CA PHE A 96 -12.86 6.54 17.45
C PHE A 96 -14.04 5.61 17.13
N ILE A 97 -15.24 6.18 17.01
CA ILE A 97 -16.49 5.43 16.82
C ILE A 97 -16.92 5.49 15.35
N PRO A 98 -17.02 4.35 14.64
CA PRO A 98 -17.59 4.31 13.29
C PRO A 98 -19.03 4.83 13.23
N GLY A 99 -19.36 5.58 12.18
CA GLY A 99 -20.67 6.23 12.00
C GLY A 99 -20.84 7.53 12.80
N VAL A 100 -19.94 7.82 13.74
CA VAL A 100 -19.94 9.07 14.52
C VAL A 100 -18.72 9.91 14.18
N ASP A 101 -17.53 9.34 14.38
CA ASP A 101 -16.24 10.01 14.17
C ASP A 101 -15.74 9.87 12.73
N PHE A 102 -16.06 8.75 12.10
CA PHE A 102 -15.65 8.44 10.73
C PHE A 102 -16.59 7.46 10.03
N SER A 103 -16.53 7.43 8.71
CA SER A 103 -17.28 6.51 7.84
C SER A 103 -16.48 6.21 6.56
N ILE A 104 -16.98 5.31 5.72
CA ILE A 104 -16.44 5.00 4.40
C ILE A 104 -17.54 5.27 3.37
N ASP A 105 -17.20 5.91 2.25
CA ASP A 105 -18.14 6.09 1.12
C ASP A 105 -18.17 4.87 0.18
N ALA A 106 -19.01 4.93 -0.86
CA ALA A 106 -19.17 3.84 -1.82
C ALA A 106 -17.88 3.52 -2.59
N ASP A 107 -16.94 4.46 -2.67
CA ASP A 107 -15.66 4.32 -3.38
C ASP A 107 -14.54 3.81 -2.46
N GLY A 108 -14.86 3.46 -1.21
CA GLY A 108 -13.89 2.99 -0.23
C GLY A 108 -13.02 4.11 0.35
N LYS A 109 -13.40 5.38 0.16
CA LYS A 109 -12.69 6.53 0.72
C LYS A 109 -13.12 6.75 2.17
N LEU A 110 -12.13 6.91 3.03
CA LEU A 110 -12.37 7.22 4.44
C LEU A 110 -12.79 8.69 4.60
N LEU A 111 -13.90 8.90 5.31
CA LEU A 111 -14.43 10.20 5.66
C LEU A 111 -14.31 10.41 7.18
N LEU A 112 -13.66 11.49 7.58
CA LEU A 112 -13.49 11.88 8.99
C LEU A 112 -14.34 13.12 9.29
N ASN A 113 -15.03 13.15 10.43
CA ASN A 113 -15.72 14.35 10.89
C ASN A 113 -14.71 15.42 11.37
N HIS A 114 -15.17 16.64 11.64
CA HIS A 114 -14.29 17.75 12.00
C HIS A 114 -13.50 17.49 13.31
N ASN A 115 -14.14 16.90 14.31
CA ASN A 115 -13.54 16.63 15.62
C ASN A 115 -12.46 15.53 15.53
N ALA A 116 -12.73 14.45 14.78
CA ALA A 116 -11.81 13.36 14.54
C ALA A 116 -10.57 13.84 13.76
N LYS A 117 -10.77 14.69 12.74
CA LYS A 117 -9.65 15.35 12.03
C LYS A 117 -8.77 16.16 12.99
N ALA A 118 -9.38 16.99 13.84
CA ALA A 118 -8.64 17.81 14.80
C ALA A 118 -7.89 16.97 15.85
N ALA A 119 -8.48 15.87 16.31
CA ALA A 119 -7.86 14.96 17.28
C ALA A 119 -6.63 14.24 16.69
N LEU A 120 -6.71 13.76 15.44
CA LEU A 120 -5.61 13.09 14.75
C LEU A 120 -4.40 13.99 14.50
N VAL A 121 -4.62 15.30 14.28
CA VAL A 121 -3.52 16.26 14.12
C VAL A 121 -2.83 16.52 15.46
N LYS A 122 -3.60 16.59 16.56
CA LYS A 122 -3.07 16.82 17.91
C LYS A 122 -2.34 15.60 18.48
N SER A 123 -2.69 14.37 18.09
CA SER A 123 -2.03 13.16 18.59
C SER A 123 -0.68 12.87 17.93
N LYS A 124 -0.25 13.68 16.96
CA LYS A 124 1.00 13.51 16.20
C LYS A 124 2.06 14.59 16.49
N GLY A 125 1.77 15.53 17.39
CA GLY A 125 2.71 16.52 17.93
C GLY A 125 3.07 16.21 19.37
#